data_AF-A0A2E0G4V5-F1
#
_entry.id   AF-A0A2E0G4V5-F1
#
_cell.length_a   1.000
_cell.length_b   1.000
_cell.length_c   1.000
_cell.angle_alpha   90.00
_cell.angle_beta   90.00
_cell.angle_gamma   90.00
#
_symmetry.space_group_name_H-M   'P 1'
#
loop_
_entity.id
_entity.type
_entity.pdbx_description
1 polymer ?
#
loop_
_entity_poly.entity_id
_entity_poly.type
_entity_poly.pdbx_seq_one_letter_code
_entity_poly.pdbx_strand_id
1 'polypeptide(L)'
;SCEETEIQAGEDWKKDHGYNFEVPVSETPKLTKPVPLRSMGRFSHEAVAIDPDTGIAYQTEDEGNGLIYRFIPNVKGKFHKGGILQALCFKSEHSMDTRNWKENKILLNELHDVEWITLDDVESPENDLRFRGAKNGAAIFARGEGMWFDKGKVYFTCTNGGKKKLGQLFIYTPSPSEGKNNENNNPGKIKLLVEPQDSEIMDMCDNITVAPWGDMIICEDGKGTDYLLGIQPDGTIYKLAKNALNSKEFAGGVFSPDGSILFVNIQLPGFTLAITGPWQG
;
A
#
# COMPACT_ATOMS: atom_id res chain seq x y z
N SER A 1 10.48 6.38 2.53
CA SER A 1 10.42 5.67 3.82
C SER A 1 9.23 6.20 4.57
N CYS A 2 8.51 5.30 5.22
CA CYS A 2 7.27 5.57 5.94
C CYS A 2 7.52 5.45 7.44
N GLU A 3 6.71 6.16 8.23
CA GLU A 3 6.57 5.91 9.65
C GLU A 3 5.20 5.30 9.91
N GLU A 4 5.21 4.03 10.31
CA GLU A 4 4.04 3.25 10.71
C GLU A 4 3.73 3.51 12.20
N THR A 5 3.43 4.76 12.55
CA THR A 5 3.09 5.15 13.93
C THR A 5 2.46 6.53 13.99
N GLU A 6 1.62 6.79 14.98
CA GLU A 6 1.05 8.11 15.25
C GLU A 6 1.49 8.68 16.59
N ILE A 7 2.62 8.19 17.11
CA ILE A 7 3.22 8.70 18.34
C ILE A 7 3.49 10.21 18.22
N GLN A 8 3.11 10.95 19.26
CA GLN A 8 3.39 12.38 19.40
C GLN A 8 4.66 12.60 20.22
N ALA A 9 5.22 13.80 20.12
CA ALA A 9 6.30 14.22 21.00
C ALA A 9 5.87 14.12 22.48
N GLY A 10 6.78 13.68 23.34
CA GLY A 10 6.51 13.43 24.74
C GLY A 10 7.78 13.11 25.51
N GLU A 11 7.66 12.25 26.51
CA GLU A 11 8.79 11.84 27.36
C GLU A 11 9.86 11.08 26.55
N ASP A 12 9.43 10.12 25.72
CA ASP A 12 10.34 9.25 24.96
C ASP A 12 10.69 9.79 23.56
N TRP A 13 9.92 10.75 23.04
CA TRP A 13 9.99 11.20 21.64
C TRP A 13 10.12 12.72 21.52
N LYS A 14 11.07 13.20 20.71
CA LYS A 14 11.35 14.65 20.59
C LYS A 14 10.46 15.38 19.57
N LYS A 15 9.77 14.64 18.71
CA LYS A 15 8.97 15.13 17.58
C LYS A 15 7.73 14.26 17.44
N ASP A 16 6.69 14.83 16.84
CA ASP A 16 5.56 14.03 16.38
C ASP A 16 5.99 13.19 15.18
N HIS A 17 5.54 11.95 15.17
CA HIS A 17 5.77 10.95 14.12
C HIS A 17 4.50 10.71 13.30
N GLY A 18 4.61 9.86 12.29
CA GLY A 18 3.56 9.49 11.35
C GLY A 18 3.69 10.20 10.01
N TYR A 19 4.92 10.40 9.54
CA TYR A 19 5.21 11.09 8.28
C TYR A 19 6.03 10.23 7.32
N ASN A 20 5.92 10.55 6.03
CA ASN A 20 6.84 10.05 5.02
C ASN A 20 8.11 10.89 4.90
N PHE A 21 9.18 10.26 4.42
CA PHE A 21 10.50 10.87 4.23
C PHE A 21 11.10 10.48 2.88
N GLU A 22 11.67 11.46 2.19
CA GLU A 22 12.60 11.23 1.07
C GLU A 22 13.98 10.88 1.65
N VAL A 23 14.46 9.66 1.40
CA VAL A 23 15.80 9.21 1.81
C VAL A 23 16.63 9.01 0.53
N PRO A 24 17.53 9.95 0.19
CA PRO A 24 18.35 9.82 -1.00
C PRO A 24 19.23 8.57 -0.96
N VAL A 25 19.14 7.75 -2.00
CA VAL A 25 20.01 6.58 -2.17
C VAL A 25 21.39 7.03 -2.63
N SER A 26 22.44 6.42 -2.08
CA SER A 26 23.82 6.62 -2.55
C SER A 26 24.64 5.36 -2.35
N GLU A 27 25.59 5.10 -3.24
CA GLU A 27 26.45 3.89 -3.18
C GLU A 27 27.28 3.83 -1.90
N THR A 28 27.70 4.99 -1.38
CA THR A 28 28.38 5.10 -0.09
C THR A 28 27.38 5.64 0.93
N PRO A 29 27.14 4.94 2.07
CA PRO A 29 26.23 5.41 3.10
C PRO A 29 26.54 6.84 3.53
N LYS A 30 25.52 7.69 3.55
CA LYS A 30 25.62 9.10 3.97
C LYS A 30 24.47 9.42 4.90
N LEU A 31 24.77 10.23 5.92
CA LEU A 31 23.73 10.81 6.77
C LEU A 31 22.94 11.85 5.96
N THR A 32 21.62 11.73 5.98
CA THR A 32 20.70 12.74 5.45
C THR A 32 19.92 13.38 6.58
N LYS A 33 19.49 14.62 6.38
CA LYS A 33 18.59 15.27 7.33
C LYS A 33 17.19 14.66 7.18
N PRO A 34 16.57 14.14 8.27
CA PRO A 34 15.22 13.61 8.20
C PRO A 34 14.24 14.79 8.11
N VAL A 35 13.75 15.09 6.91
CA VAL A 35 12.76 16.13 6.67
C VAL A 35 11.40 15.46 6.42
N PRO A 36 10.44 15.58 7.36
CA PRO A 36 9.12 14.97 7.19
C PRO A 36 8.33 15.66 6.07
N LEU A 37 7.69 14.87 5.23
CA LEU A 37 6.82 15.32 4.13
C LEU A 37 5.42 15.60 4.66
N ARG A 38 5.31 16.62 5.50
CA ARG A 38 4.11 16.95 6.28
C ARG A 38 2.82 17.06 5.45
N SER A 39 2.89 17.66 4.27
CA SER A 39 1.71 17.80 3.39
C SER A 39 1.17 16.47 2.85
N MET A 40 1.92 15.37 2.95
CA MET A 40 1.44 14.03 2.60
C MET A 40 0.55 13.40 3.68
N GLY A 41 0.36 14.10 4.80
CA GLY A 41 -0.53 13.73 5.90
C GLY A 41 0.19 13.04 7.06
N ARG A 42 -0.47 13.07 8.22
CA ARG A 42 -0.02 12.44 9.46
C ARG A 42 -0.94 11.28 9.86
N PHE A 43 -0.45 10.06 9.72
CA PHE A 43 -1.14 8.80 10.04
C PHE A 43 -0.14 7.64 10.06
N SER A 44 -0.56 6.42 10.37
CA SER A 44 0.30 5.23 10.29
C SER A 44 0.54 4.86 8.82
N HIS A 45 1.59 5.41 8.20
CA HIS A 45 1.93 5.14 6.79
C HIS A 45 2.65 3.81 6.68
N GLU A 46 2.22 2.97 5.74
CA GLU A 46 2.91 1.69 5.50
C GLU A 46 3.68 1.69 4.18
N ALA A 47 2.99 1.88 3.05
CA ALA A 47 3.61 1.88 1.73
C ALA A 47 3.28 3.13 0.92
N VAL A 48 4.22 3.49 0.03
CA VAL A 48 4.05 4.55 -0.96
C VAL A 48 4.42 4.04 -2.33
N ALA A 49 3.50 4.09 -3.28
CA ALA A 49 3.75 3.82 -4.69
C ALA A 49 3.68 5.12 -5.51
N ILE A 50 4.66 5.34 -6.38
CA ILE A 50 4.73 6.58 -7.18
C ILE A 50 4.48 6.23 -8.64
N ASP A 51 3.51 6.92 -9.24
CA ASP A 51 3.36 6.93 -10.70
C ASP A 51 4.49 7.78 -11.31
N PRO A 52 5.43 7.19 -12.07
CA PRO A 52 6.55 7.91 -12.66
C PRO A 52 6.12 8.93 -13.73
N ASP A 53 4.95 8.78 -14.34
CA ASP A 53 4.48 9.64 -15.43
C ASP A 53 3.84 10.92 -14.89
N THR A 54 2.99 10.82 -13.86
CA THR A 54 2.35 11.98 -13.23
C THR A 54 3.14 12.55 -12.06
N GLY A 55 3.89 11.71 -11.34
CA GLY A 55 4.53 12.03 -10.06
C GLY A 55 3.59 11.94 -8.85
N ILE A 56 2.36 11.45 -9.03
CA ILE A 56 1.42 11.24 -7.95
C ILE A 56 1.91 10.09 -7.07
N ALA A 57 1.84 10.28 -5.76
CA ALA A 57 2.18 9.27 -4.78
C ALA A 57 0.92 8.70 -4.15
N TYR A 58 0.71 7.41 -4.24
CA TYR A 58 -0.37 6.67 -3.58
C TYR A 58 0.14 6.13 -2.26
N GLN A 59 -0.69 6.15 -1.22
CA GLN A 59 -0.28 5.81 0.15
C GLN A 59 -1.32 4.91 0.81
N THR A 60 -0.85 3.97 1.60
CA THR A 60 -1.67 3.13 2.49
C THR A 60 -1.61 3.61 3.93
N GLU A 61 -2.62 3.26 4.71
CA GLU A 61 -2.67 3.48 6.16
C GLU A 61 -2.94 2.15 6.85
N ASP A 62 -2.00 1.72 7.70
CA ASP A 62 -2.14 0.46 8.44
C ASP A 62 -3.04 0.63 9.67
N GLU A 63 -4.33 0.80 9.39
CA GLU A 63 -5.38 0.84 10.40
C GLU A 63 -6.57 -0.02 9.96
N GLY A 64 -7.25 -0.64 10.92
CA GLY A 64 -8.42 -1.49 10.63
C GLY A 64 -9.61 -0.74 10.00
N ASN A 65 -9.55 0.59 10.01
CA ASN A 65 -10.47 1.50 9.35
C ASN A 65 -9.71 2.56 8.52
N GLY A 66 -8.52 2.22 8.04
CA GLY A 66 -7.68 3.10 7.23
C GLY A 66 -8.32 3.46 5.89
N LEU A 67 -7.76 4.48 5.24
CA LEU A 67 -8.14 4.89 3.89
C LEU A 67 -7.00 4.62 2.90
N ILE A 68 -7.31 4.73 1.60
CA ILE A 68 -6.31 4.80 0.55
C ILE A 68 -6.20 6.24 0.08
N TYR A 69 -4.96 6.75 0.05
CA TYR A 69 -4.68 8.14 -0.23
C TYR A 69 -3.92 8.30 -1.54
N ARG A 70 -4.05 9.48 -2.16
CA ARG A 70 -3.11 9.96 -3.16
C ARG A 70 -2.64 11.37 -2.82
N PHE A 71 -1.39 11.66 -3.11
CA PHE A 71 -0.76 12.95 -2.96
C PHE A 71 -0.32 13.46 -4.34
N ILE A 72 -0.89 14.60 -4.73
CA ILE A 72 -0.56 15.30 -5.98
C ILE A 72 0.47 16.39 -5.64
N PRO A 73 1.76 16.23 -5.98
CA PRO A 73 2.76 17.23 -5.63
C PRO A 73 2.59 18.50 -6.46
N ASN A 74 2.86 19.66 -5.85
CA ASN A 74 2.90 20.95 -6.57
C ASN A 74 3.96 20.95 -7.69
N VAL A 75 5.05 20.20 -7.48
CA VAL A 75 6.13 20.02 -8.44
C VAL A 75 6.50 18.55 -8.48
N LYS A 76 6.32 17.92 -9.66
CA LYS A 76 6.65 16.50 -9.89
C LYS A 76 8.05 16.15 -9.37
N GLY A 77 8.12 15.10 -8.54
CA GLY A 77 9.37 14.61 -7.94
C GLY A 77 9.99 15.50 -6.88
N LYS A 78 9.27 16.51 -6.36
CA LYS A 78 9.74 17.39 -5.27
C LYS A 78 8.69 17.46 -4.15
N PHE A 79 8.48 16.36 -3.44
CA PHE A 79 7.42 16.22 -2.44
C PHE A 79 7.53 17.24 -1.30
N HIS A 80 8.73 17.65 -0.91
CA HIS A 80 8.97 18.71 0.08
C HIS A 80 8.44 20.10 -0.32
N LYS A 81 8.02 20.31 -1.58
CA LYS A 81 7.35 21.55 -2.03
C LYS A 81 5.84 21.55 -1.76
N GLY A 82 5.33 20.55 -1.06
CA GLY A 82 3.92 20.41 -0.74
C GLY A 82 3.10 19.98 -1.95
N GLY A 83 1.79 19.90 -1.74
CA GLY A 83 0.84 19.35 -2.71
C GLY A 83 -0.53 19.19 -2.07
N ILE A 84 -1.37 18.39 -2.72
CA ILE A 84 -2.75 18.13 -2.30
C ILE A 84 -2.86 16.65 -1.92
N LEU A 85 -3.29 16.38 -0.69
CA LEU A 85 -3.65 15.04 -0.24
C LEU A 85 -5.14 14.79 -0.48
N GLN A 86 -5.46 13.63 -1.03
CA GLN A 86 -6.83 13.20 -1.28
C GLN A 86 -7.03 11.75 -0.83
N ALA A 87 -8.28 11.37 -0.56
CA ALA A 87 -8.67 9.99 -0.25
C ALA A 87 -9.64 9.42 -1.29
N LEU A 88 -9.53 8.12 -1.54
CA LEU A 88 -10.30 7.40 -2.55
C LEU A 88 -11.76 7.23 -2.12
N CYS A 89 -12.69 7.49 -3.05
CA CYS A 89 -14.13 7.38 -2.86
C CYS A 89 -14.74 6.52 -3.97
N PHE A 90 -15.69 5.66 -3.65
CA PHE A 90 -16.48 4.97 -4.66
C PHE A 90 -17.62 5.88 -5.11
N LYS A 91 -17.80 6.05 -6.41
CA LYS A 91 -18.89 6.90 -6.93
C LYS A 91 -20.28 6.34 -6.64
N SER A 92 -20.38 5.03 -6.44
CA SER A 92 -21.64 4.33 -6.21
C SER A 92 -22.12 4.40 -4.76
N GLU A 93 -21.22 4.55 -3.79
CA GLU A 93 -21.57 4.55 -2.37
C GLU A 93 -20.58 5.41 -1.57
N HIS A 94 -21.13 6.39 -0.88
CA HIS A 94 -20.39 7.24 0.05
C HIS A 94 -19.93 6.43 1.26
N SER A 95 -18.66 6.59 1.66
CA SER A 95 -18.08 5.87 2.80
C SER A 95 -18.13 4.34 2.66
N MET A 96 -18.01 3.83 1.44
CA MET A 96 -18.10 2.40 1.16
C MET A 96 -17.13 1.59 2.04
N ASP A 97 -17.64 0.60 2.76
CA ASP A 97 -16.85 -0.33 3.58
C ASP A 97 -16.41 -1.51 2.69
N THR A 98 -15.14 -1.52 2.28
CA THR A 98 -14.59 -2.50 1.32
C THR A 98 -14.05 -3.77 1.98
N ARG A 99 -14.03 -3.78 3.31
CA ARG A 99 -13.36 -4.81 4.13
C ARG A 99 -14.02 -6.17 4.07
N ASN A 100 -15.26 -6.24 3.58
CA ASN A 100 -16.07 -7.46 3.49
C ASN A 100 -16.20 -8.26 4.82
N TRP A 101 -16.00 -7.62 5.98
CA TRP A 101 -16.02 -8.31 7.28
C TRP A 101 -17.40 -8.82 7.70
N LYS A 102 -18.45 -8.08 7.34
CA LYS A 102 -19.84 -8.38 7.73
C LYS A 102 -20.68 -8.82 6.53
N GLU A 103 -20.52 -8.11 5.42
CA GLU A 103 -21.27 -8.28 4.18
C GLU A 103 -20.28 -8.30 3.02
N ASN A 104 -20.50 -9.15 2.02
CA ASN A 104 -19.68 -9.20 0.82
C ASN A 104 -20.12 -8.08 -0.14
N LYS A 105 -19.66 -6.85 0.12
CA LYS A 105 -20.02 -5.66 -0.67
C LYS A 105 -19.19 -5.53 -1.93
N ILE A 106 -17.89 -5.77 -1.85
CA ILE A 106 -16.99 -5.75 -3.01
C ILE A 106 -16.82 -7.18 -3.51
N LEU A 107 -17.26 -7.47 -4.72
CA LEU A 107 -17.12 -8.78 -5.33
C LEU A 107 -15.83 -8.86 -6.16
N LEU A 108 -15.28 -10.07 -6.27
CA LEU A 108 -14.07 -10.31 -7.05
C LEU A 108 -14.27 -9.89 -8.51
N ASN A 109 -13.28 -9.18 -9.04
CA ASN A 109 -13.20 -8.73 -10.43
C ASN A 109 -14.29 -7.75 -10.91
N GLU A 110 -15.17 -7.28 -10.03
CA GLU A 110 -16.06 -6.17 -10.35
C GLU A 110 -15.27 -4.86 -10.44
N LEU A 111 -15.54 -4.10 -11.50
CA LEU A 111 -14.93 -2.79 -11.72
C LEU A 111 -15.86 -1.72 -11.17
N HIS A 112 -15.32 -0.90 -10.27
CA HIS A 112 -16.03 0.24 -9.70
C HIS A 112 -15.37 1.55 -10.12
N ASP A 113 -16.18 2.53 -10.51
CA ASP A 113 -15.68 3.88 -10.74
C ASP A 113 -15.40 4.56 -9.39
N VAL A 114 -14.24 5.21 -9.31
CA VAL A 114 -13.81 5.94 -8.12
C VAL A 114 -13.53 7.40 -8.43
N GLU A 115 -13.62 8.20 -7.39
CA GLU A 115 -13.22 9.60 -7.38
C GLU A 115 -12.36 9.87 -6.14
N TRP A 116 -11.88 11.11 -6.00
CA TRP A 116 -10.99 11.49 -4.92
C TRP A 116 -11.48 12.75 -4.22
N ILE A 117 -11.55 12.71 -2.90
CA ILE A 117 -11.90 13.89 -2.09
C ILE A 117 -10.64 14.54 -1.53
N THR A 118 -10.53 15.86 -1.65
CA THR A 118 -9.46 16.61 -1.00
C THR A 118 -9.63 16.58 0.51
N LEU A 119 -8.52 16.35 1.21
CA LEU A 119 -8.48 16.37 2.66
C LEU A 119 -7.86 17.68 3.15
N ASP A 120 -8.50 18.26 4.15
CA ASP A 120 -8.00 19.44 4.86
C ASP A 120 -7.34 19.04 6.18
N ASP A 121 -6.53 19.94 6.75
CA ASP A 121 -5.87 19.74 8.05
C ASP A 121 -5.18 18.37 8.17
N VAL A 122 -4.35 18.07 7.18
CA VAL A 122 -3.74 16.74 7.00
C VAL A 122 -2.64 16.43 8.01
N GLU A 123 -2.15 17.47 8.71
CA GLU A 123 -1.12 17.36 9.75
C GLU A 123 -1.71 17.21 11.17
N SER A 124 -3.04 17.07 11.28
CA SER A 124 -3.75 16.97 12.56
C SER A 124 -3.06 15.98 13.51
N PRO A 125 -2.74 16.40 14.75
CA PRO A 125 -2.10 15.53 15.72
C PRO A 125 -3.07 14.48 16.29
N GLU A 126 -4.39 14.66 16.11
CA GLU A 126 -5.44 13.88 16.76
C GLU A 126 -5.67 12.48 16.17
N ASN A 127 -4.84 12.05 15.20
CA ASN A 127 -5.01 10.81 14.44
C ASN A 127 -6.45 10.66 13.87
N ASP A 128 -7.03 11.77 13.41
CA ASP A 128 -8.45 11.87 13.08
C ASP A 128 -8.75 11.84 11.58
N LEU A 129 -7.69 11.84 10.75
CA LEU A 129 -7.78 12.04 9.31
C LEU A 129 -8.67 10.99 8.64
N ARG A 130 -8.50 9.70 8.98
CA ARG A 130 -9.33 8.61 8.44
C ARG A 130 -10.80 8.74 8.80
N PHE A 131 -11.12 9.21 10.00
CA PHE A 131 -12.50 9.40 10.44
C PHE A 131 -13.17 10.56 9.72
N ARG A 132 -12.44 11.68 9.54
CA ARG A 132 -12.93 12.83 8.76
C ARG A 132 -13.08 12.48 7.28
N GLY A 133 -12.10 11.80 6.70
CA GLY A 133 -12.14 11.33 5.33
C GLY A 133 -13.32 10.40 5.09
N ALA A 134 -13.51 9.38 5.94
CA ALA A 134 -14.65 8.48 5.86
C ALA A 134 -15.97 9.23 5.99
N LYS A 135 -16.12 10.14 6.97
CA LYS A 135 -17.31 10.99 7.12
C LYS A 135 -17.60 11.86 5.88
N ASN A 136 -16.57 12.24 5.14
CA ASN A 136 -16.67 13.02 3.91
C ASN A 136 -16.79 12.16 2.64
N GLY A 137 -16.73 10.83 2.77
CA GLY A 137 -17.07 9.87 1.70
C GLY A 137 -15.97 8.92 1.30
N ALA A 138 -14.78 9.04 1.86
CA ALA A 138 -13.69 8.12 1.56
C ALA A 138 -14.08 6.68 1.92
N ALA A 139 -13.71 5.75 1.06
CA ALA A 139 -13.92 4.34 1.30
C ALA A 139 -12.98 3.81 2.38
N ILE A 140 -13.48 2.86 3.17
CA ILE A 140 -12.78 2.29 4.31
C ILE A 140 -12.14 0.97 3.88
N PHE A 141 -10.84 0.84 4.12
CA PHE A 141 -10.02 -0.32 3.83
C PHE A 141 -9.51 -0.97 5.12
N ALA A 142 -9.13 -2.24 5.04
CA ALA A 142 -8.76 -3.06 6.18
C ALA A 142 -7.25 -3.19 6.24
N ARG A 143 -6.56 -2.38 7.07
CA ARG A 143 -5.10 -2.43 7.25
C ARG A 143 -4.38 -2.37 5.91
N GLY A 144 -4.40 -1.19 5.29
CA GLY A 144 -3.69 -1.03 4.03
C GLY A 144 -2.19 -1.11 4.31
N GLU A 145 -1.51 -2.08 3.70
CA GLU A 145 -0.08 -2.28 3.95
C GLU A 145 0.72 -2.13 2.66
N GLY A 146 1.23 -3.22 2.08
CA GLY A 146 1.97 -3.22 0.82
C GLY A 146 1.27 -2.50 -0.34
N MET A 147 2.03 -1.71 -1.09
CA MET A 147 1.56 -1.01 -2.29
C MET A 147 2.65 -0.93 -3.36
N TRP A 148 2.28 -1.10 -4.63
CA TRP A 148 3.21 -1.08 -5.76
C TRP A 148 2.59 -0.45 -7.00
N PHE A 149 3.39 0.26 -7.80
CA PHE A 149 2.98 0.75 -9.11
C PHE A 149 3.68 -0.06 -10.21
N ASP A 150 2.91 -0.62 -11.14
CA ASP A 150 3.43 -1.24 -12.35
C ASP A 150 2.48 -1.02 -13.53
N LYS A 151 3.04 -0.76 -14.72
CA LYS A 151 2.31 -0.66 -16.00
C LYS A 151 1.01 0.15 -15.93
N GLY A 152 1.06 1.32 -15.27
CA GLY A 152 -0.08 2.23 -15.18
C GLY A 152 -1.16 1.79 -14.20
N LYS A 153 -0.84 0.94 -13.23
CA LYS A 153 -1.76 0.47 -12.19
C LYS A 153 -1.09 0.54 -10.82
N VAL A 154 -1.91 0.77 -9.80
CA VAL A 154 -1.52 0.67 -8.40
C VAL A 154 -2.13 -0.61 -7.84
N TYR A 155 -1.29 -1.43 -7.23
CA TYR A 155 -1.66 -2.65 -6.52
C TYR A 155 -1.50 -2.37 -5.04
N PHE A 156 -2.42 -2.85 -4.20
CA PHE A 156 -2.25 -2.74 -2.76
C PHE A 156 -2.97 -3.83 -2.00
N THR A 157 -2.38 -4.23 -0.87
CA THR A 157 -2.92 -5.22 0.04
C THR A 157 -3.75 -4.57 1.14
N CYS A 158 -4.70 -5.34 1.66
CA CYS A 158 -5.49 -5.03 2.85
C CYS A 158 -5.47 -6.26 3.74
N THR A 159 -4.61 -6.25 4.74
CA THR A 159 -4.03 -7.44 5.38
C THR A 159 -5.04 -8.30 6.10
N ASN A 160 -6.01 -7.68 6.74
CA ASN A 160 -7.09 -8.40 7.41
C ASN A 160 -8.44 -8.20 6.72
N GLY A 161 -8.43 -7.88 5.43
CA GLY A 161 -9.61 -7.80 4.59
C GLY A 161 -10.30 -9.17 4.38
N GLY A 162 -11.56 -9.11 3.96
CA GLY A 162 -12.39 -10.27 3.67
C GLY A 162 -13.10 -10.85 4.88
N LYS A 163 -14.13 -11.66 4.62
CA LYS A 163 -14.97 -12.26 5.68
C LYS A 163 -14.19 -13.10 6.68
N LYS A 164 -13.11 -13.76 6.21
CA LYS A 164 -12.21 -14.58 7.03
C LYS A 164 -11.04 -13.80 7.62
N LYS A 165 -10.87 -12.52 7.23
CA LYS A 165 -9.76 -11.65 7.64
C LYS A 165 -8.38 -12.21 7.27
N LEU A 166 -8.29 -12.81 6.09
CA LEU A 166 -7.09 -13.44 5.55
C LEU A 166 -6.34 -12.53 4.55
N GLY A 167 -6.94 -11.39 4.20
CA GLY A 167 -6.34 -10.42 3.32
C GLY A 167 -7.12 -10.23 2.03
N GLN A 168 -6.83 -9.11 1.37
CA GLN A 168 -7.39 -8.71 0.08
C GLN A 168 -6.30 -8.07 -0.77
N LEU A 169 -6.39 -8.22 -2.09
CA LEU A 169 -5.54 -7.52 -3.04
C LEU A 169 -6.38 -6.72 -4.01
N PHE A 170 -6.20 -5.40 -4.00
CA PHE A 170 -6.89 -4.49 -4.89
C PHE A 170 -5.99 -4.04 -6.04
N ILE A 171 -6.63 -3.73 -7.17
CA ILE A 171 -6.00 -3.07 -8.31
C ILE A 171 -6.76 -1.78 -8.57
N TYR A 172 -6.05 -0.67 -8.48
CA TYR A 172 -6.51 0.63 -8.94
C TYR A 172 -5.87 0.95 -10.29
N THR A 173 -6.71 1.32 -11.27
CA THR A 173 -6.31 1.85 -12.57
C THR A 173 -6.64 3.35 -12.57
N PRO A 174 -5.61 4.22 -12.52
CA PRO A 174 -5.76 5.67 -12.62
C PRO A 174 -6.56 6.12 -13.83
N SER A 175 -7.16 7.30 -13.72
CA SER A 175 -7.78 7.97 -14.87
C SER A 175 -6.74 8.31 -15.93
N PRO A 176 -7.07 8.31 -17.23
CA PRO A 176 -6.20 8.91 -18.25
C PRO A 176 -5.88 10.40 -18.01
N SER A 177 -6.68 11.08 -17.17
CA SER A 177 -6.47 12.46 -16.73
C SER A 177 -6.26 12.54 -15.21
N GLU A 178 -5.62 11.53 -14.62
CA GLU A 178 -5.32 11.44 -13.18
C GLU A 178 -4.76 12.76 -12.62
N GLY A 179 -5.40 13.28 -11.56
CA GLY A 179 -4.99 14.50 -10.87
C GLY A 179 -5.27 15.79 -11.64
N LYS A 180 -6.03 15.75 -12.74
CA LYS A 180 -6.37 16.93 -13.57
C LYS A 180 -7.84 17.31 -13.42
N ASN A 181 -8.18 18.55 -13.76
CA ASN A 181 -9.54 19.10 -13.63
C ASN A 181 -10.63 18.29 -14.37
N ASN A 182 -10.28 17.55 -15.42
CA ASN A 182 -11.21 16.77 -16.23
C ASN A 182 -11.20 15.27 -15.88
N GLU A 183 -10.57 14.87 -14.78
CA GLU A 183 -10.48 13.47 -14.33
C GLU A 183 -11.87 12.80 -14.23
N ASN A 184 -12.86 13.52 -13.72
CA ASN A 184 -14.22 13.01 -13.51
C ASN A 184 -14.97 12.62 -14.79
N ASN A 185 -14.50 13.05 -15.98
CA ASN A 185 -15.09 12.66 -17.26
C ASN A 185 -14.77 11.20 -17.61
N ASN A 186 -13.63 10.68 -17.13
CA ASN A 186 -13.24 9.28 -17.26
C ASN A 186 -12.56 8.86 -15.96
N PRO A 187 -13.35 8.55 -14.91
CA PRO A 187 -12.81 8.30 -13.58
C PRO A 187 -11.88 7.08 -13.56
N GLY A 188 -11.00 7.04 -12.57
CA GLY A 188 -10.22 5.83 -12.28
C GLY A 188 -11.14 4.67 -11.89
N LYS A 189 -10.62 3.46 -11.98
CA LYS A 189 -11.35 2.23 -11.66
C LYS A 189 -10.62 1.41 -10.62
N ILE A 190 -11.34 0.83 -9.68
CA ILE A 190 -10.80 -0.12 -8.71
C ILE A 190 -11.50 -1.48 -8.86
N LYS A 191 -10.75 -2.56 -8.63
CA LYS A 191 -11.29 -3.91 -8.46
C LYS A 191 -10.59 -4.65 -7.34
N LEU A 192 -11.32 -5.54 -6.68
CA LEU A 192 -10.76 -6.56 -5.80
C LEU A 192 -10.35 -7.77 -6.64
N LEU A 193 -9.07 -8.12 -6.66
CA LEU A 193 -8.56 -9.27 -7.43
C LEU A 193 -8.61 -10.57 -6.60
N VAL A 194 -8.21 -10.49 -5.33
CA VAL A 194 -8.02 -11.66 -4.46
C VAL A 194 -8.69 -11.41 -3.11
N GLU A 195 -9.43 -12.41 -2.62
CA GLU A 195 -9.93 -12.53 -1.25
C GLU A 195 -10.10 -14.03 -0.92
N PRO A 196 -9.09 -14.70 -0.37
CA PRO A 196 -9.15 -16.13 -0.06
C PRO A 196 -10.17 -16.40 1.06
N GLN A 197 -10.68 -17.63 1.08
CA GLN A 197 -11.56 -18.14 2.15
C GLN A 197 -10.86 -19.23 3.00
N ASP A 198 -9.59 -19.50 2.71
CA ASP A 198 -8.77 -20.54 3.31
C ASP A 198 -7.36 -19.99 3.58
N SER A 199 -6.92 -20.06 4.84
CA SER A 199 -5.60 -19.57 5.29
C SER A 199 -4.45 -20.38 4.71
N GLU A 200 -4.69 -21.60 4.22
CA GLU A 200 -3.66 -22.37 3.53
C GLU A 200 -3.31 -21.81 2.15
N ILE A 201 -4.18 -20.98 1.57
CA ILE A 201 -3.97 -20.30 0.28
C ILE A 201 -3.20 -19.00 0.48
N MET A 202 -3.67 -18.17 1.42
CA MET A 202 -3.06 -16.90 1.80
C MET A 202 -3.55 -16.49 3.18
N ASP A 203 -2.65 -16.04 4.04
CA ASP A 203 -2.92 -15.56 5.40
C ASP A 203 -2.21 -14.22 5.64
N MET A 204 -3.00 -13.15 5.77
CA MET A 204 -2.52 -11.81 6.12
C MET A 204 -1.47 -11.28 5.14
N CYS A 205 -1.87 -11.11 3.87
CA CYS A 205 -0.99 -10.52 2.85
C CYS A 205 -0.56 -9.09 3.22
N ASP A 206 0.75 -8.84 3.23
CA ASP A 206 1.33 -7.54 3.49
C ASP A 206 2.15 -7.07 2.27
N ASN A 207 3.47 -7.15 2.33
CA ASN A 207 4.33 -6.38 1.43
C ASN A 207 4.31 -7.00 0.04
N ILE A 208 4.28 -6.16 -1.00
CA ILE A 208 4.17 -6.62 -2.38
C ILE A 208 5.26 -6.05 -3.29
N THR A 209 5.63 -6.81 -4.31
CA THR A 209 6.44 -6.35 -5.43
C THR A 209 6.01 -7.04 -6.71
N VAL A 210 6.16 -6.38 -7.86
CA VAL A 210 5.86 -6.98 -9.16
C VAL A 210 7.11 -7.67 -9.70
N ALA A 211 6.98 -8.95 -10.03
CA ALA A 211 8.02 -9.73 -10.66
C ALA A 211 8.25 -9.29 -12.11
N PRO A 212 9.46 -9.49 -12.68
CA PRO A 212 9.78 -9.12 -14.06
C PRO A 212 8.82 -9.71 -15.12
N TRP A 213 8.23 -10.87 -14.85
CA TRP A 213 7.26 -11.53 -15.74
C TRP A 213 5.80 -11.07 -15.54
N GLY A 214 5.52 -10.29 -14.50
CA GLY A 214 4.22 -9.64 -14.28
C GLY A 214 3.35 -10.25 -13.18
N ASP A 215 3.79 -11.34 -12.54
CA ASP A 215 3.16 -11.82 -11.31
C ASP A 215 3.48 -10.86 -10.15
N MET A 216 2.65 -10.87 -9.12
CA MET A 216 2.95 -10.20 -7.85
C MET A 216 3.57 -11.18 -6.88
N ILE A 217 4.66 -10.79 -6.24
CA ILE A 217 5.21 -11.50 -5.08
C ILE A 217 4.74 -10.81 -3.82
N ILE A 218 4.15 -11.58 -2.91
CA ILE A 218 3.57 -11.10 -1.66
C ILE A 218 4.30 -11.74 -0.48
N CYS A 219 4.54 -10.94 0.55
CA CYS A 219 4.98 -11.38 1.86
C CYS A 219 3.75 -11.56 2.77
N GLU A 220 3.63 -12.71 3.42
CA GLU A 220 2.63 -12.91 4.48
C GLU A 220 3.16 -12.44 5.84
N ASP A 221 2.25 -11.86 6.64
CA ASP A 221 2.39 -11.53 8.06
C ASP A 221 1.28 -12.24 8.87
N GLY A 222 1.18 -13.55 8.67
CA GLY A 222 0.17 -14.40 9.28
C GLY A 222 0.55 -14.87 10.68
N LYS A 223 -0.34 -15.66 11.27
CA LYS A 223 -0.03 -16.35 12.53
C LYS A 223 0.59 -17.70 12.24
N GLY A 224 1.91 -17.77 12.29
CA GLY A 224 2.62 -19.05 12.32
C GLY A 224 3.68 -19.16 11.25
N THR A 225 3.46 -20.02 10.25
CA THR A 225 4.42 -20.17 9.15
C THR A 225 4.01 -19.27 8.00
N ASP A 226 4.83 -18.27 7.71
CA ASP A 226 4.62 -17.37 6.59
C ASP A 226 5.32 -17.86 5.31
N TYR A 227 4.71 -17.51 4.19
CA TYR A 227 5.19 -17.82 2.86
C TYR A 227 5.45 -16.54 2.07
N LEU A 228 6.33 -16.66 1.08
CA LEU A 228 6.23 -15.82 -0.11
C LEU A 228 5.22 -16.46 -1.05
N LEU A 229 4.23 -15.68 -1.45
CA LEU A 229 3.25 -16.08 -2.44
C LEU A 229 3.57 -15.42 -3.78
N GLY A 230 3.28 -16.13 -4.87
CA GLY A 230 3.13 -15.53 -6.18
C GLY A 230 1.65 -15.45 -6.54
N ILE A 231 1.23 -14.34 -7.15
CA ILE A 231 -0.12 -14.12 -7.63
C ILE A 231 -0.07 -13.72 -9.10
N GLN A 232 -0.64 -14.57 -9.95
CA GLN A 232 -0.73 -14.34 -11.38
C GLN A 232 -1.71 -13.20 -11.71
N PRO A 233 -1.64 -12.59 -12.91
CA PRO A 233 -2.53 -11.49 -13.30
C PRO A 233 -4.03 -11.80 -13.24
N ASP A 234 -4.42 -13.08 -13.27
CA ASP A 234 -5.80 -13.55 -13.14
C ASP A 234 -6.25 -13.79 -11.68
N GLY A 235 -5.34 -13.64 -10.71
CA GLY A 235 -5.57 -13.86 -9.29
C GLY A 235 -5.23 -15.27 -8.80
N THR A 236 -4.70 -16.16 -9.64
CA THR A 236 -4.24 -17.49 -9.21
C THR A 236 -3.04 -17.36 -8.28
N ILE A 237 -3.11 -18.01 -7.12
CA ILE A 237 -2.10 -17.93 -6.05
C ILE A 237 -1.28 -19.21 -6.01
N TYR A 238 0.03 -19.08 -5.82
CA TYR A 238 0.95 -20.21 -5.58
C TYR A 238 1.96 -19.87 -4.48
N LYS A 239 2.44 -20.89 -3.75
CA LYS A 239 3.50 -20.73 -2.76
C LYS A 239 4.86 -20.71 -3.47
N LEU A 240 5.58 -19.60 -3.35
CA LEU A 240 6.92 -19.43 -3.92
C LEU A 240 8.00 -19.93 -2.96
N ALA A 241 7.93 -19.51 -1.69
CA ALA A 241 8.90 -19.90 -0.67
C ALA A 241 8.23 -19.97 0.70
N LYS A 242 8.83 -20.72 1.63
CA LYS A 242 8.42 -20.82 3.03
C LYS A 242 9.49 -20.21 3.92
N ASN A 243 9.11 -19.46 4.95
CA ASN A 243 10.04 -19.17 6.03
C ASN A 243 10.28 -20.47 6.83
N ALA A 244 11.42 -21.13 6.56
CA ALA A 244 11.82 -22.35 7.24
C ALA A 244 12.62 -22.10 8.54
N LEU A 245 12.97 -20.84 8.82
CA LEU A 245 13.80 -20.48 9.97
C LEU A 245 12.97 -20.35 11.25
N ASN A 246 11.84 -19.65 11.18
CA ASN A 246 11.01 -19.32 12.34
C ASN A 246 9.58 -18.95 11.91
N SER A 247 8.79 -18.48 12.87
CA SER A 247 7.42 -18.01 12.69
C SER A 247 7.33 -16.48 12.58
N LYS A 248 8.31 -15.86 11.92
CA LYS A 248 8.36 -14.41 11.72
C LYS A 248 8.08 -14.11 10.26
N GLU A 249 7.46 -12.97 10.03
CA GLU A 249 7.05 -12.54 8.71
C GLU A 249 8.24 -12.35 7.76
N PHE A 250 7.93 -12.51 6.47
CA PHE A 250 8.73 -11.88 5.44
C PHE A 250 8.38 -10.39 5.40
N ALA A 251 9.37 -9.53 5.20
CA ALA A 251 9.17 -8.09 5.14
C ALA A 251 10.00 -7.48 4.01
N GLY A 252 9.34 -6.76 3.11
CA GLY A 252 9.93 -6.04 1.99
C GLY A 252 10.57 -6.96 0.94
N GLY A 253 9.95 -7.02 -0.23
CA GLY A 253 10.48 -7.72 -1.41
C GLY A 253 10.84 -6.74 -2.52
N VAL A 254 11.95 -6.98 -3.23
CA VAL A 254 12.29 -6.24 -4.45
C VAL A 254 13.18 -7.06 -5.37
N PHE A 255 12.92 -6.98 -6.69
CA PHE A 255 13.81 -7.58 -7.68
C PHE A 255 14.99 -6.65 -8.01
N SER A 256 16.15 -7.24 -8.29
CA SER A 256 17.26 -6.53 -8.91
C SER A 256 16.83 -5.89 -10.24
N PRO A 257 17.50 -4.82 -10.71
CA PRO A 257 17.10 -4.13 -11.94
C PRO A 257 17.05 -5.02 -13.20
N ASP A 258 17.89 -6.06 -13.25
CA ASP A 258 17.91 -7.06 -14.32
C ASP A 258 16.93 -8.23 -14.09
N GLY A 259 16.20 -8.22 -12.96
CA GLY A 259 15.23 -9.24 -12.58
C GLY A 259 15.83 -10.57 -12.13
N SER A 260 17.15 -10.68 -12.00
CA SER A 260 17.84 -11.96 -11.75
C SER A 260 17.89 -12.38 -10.27
N ILE A 261 17.66 -11.45 -9.34
CA ILE A 261 17.69 -11.71 -7.89
C ILE A 261 16.45 -11.10 -7.24
N LEU A 262 15.72 -11.89 -6.45
CA LEU A 262 14.73 -11.38 -5.51
C LEU A 262 15.42 -11.16 -4.16
N PHE A 263 15.44 -9.91 -3.69
CA PHE A 263 15.80 -9.59 -2.32
C PHE A 263 14.54 -9.56 -1.47
N VAL A 264 14.57 -10.24 -0.32
CA VAL A 264 13.48 -10.25 0.66
C VAL A 264 14.06 -10.28 2.07
N ASN A 265 13.40 -9.66 3.06
CA ASN A 265 13.83 -9.75 4.45
C ASN A 265 12.97 -10.72 5.27
N ILE A 266 13.56 -11.26 6.33
CA ILE A 266 12.83 -11.85 7.48
C ILE A 266 12.97 -10.84 8.61
N GLN A 267 11.86 -10.23 9.03
CA GLN A 267 11.86 -9.05 9.92
C GLN A 267 12.64 -9.30 11.21
N LEU A 268 12.43 -10.48 11.82
CA LEU A 268 13.17 -10.94 12.99
C LEU A 268 13.80 -12.31 12.69
N PRO A 269 15.14 -12.46 12.75
CA PRO A 269 16.10 -11.59 13.44
C PRO A 269 16.70 -10.45 12.57
N GLY A 270 16.10 -10.10 11.44
CA GLY A 270 16.59 -9.03 10.56
C GLY A 270 17.56 -9.55 9.48
N PHE A 271 17.19 -10.63 8.80
CA PHE A 271 17.99 -11.17 7.70
C PHE A 271 17.50 -10.65 6.36
N THR A 272 18.43 -10.32 5.47
CA THR A 272 18.15 -10.11 4.04
C THR A 272 18.59 -11.35 3.27
N LEU A 273 17.68 -11.94 2.51
CA LEU A 273 17.93 -13.06 1.62
C LEU A 273 18.06 -12.56 0.18
N ALA A 274 19.04 -13.09 -0.55
CA ALA A 274 19.16 -12.93 -1.99
C ALA A 274 18.80 -14.27 -2.64
N ILE A 275 17.65 -14.33 -3.28
CA ILE A 275 17.12 -15.54 -3.91
C ILE A 275 17.38 -15.43 -5.40
N THR A 276 17.99 -16.47 -5.99
CA THR A 276 18.10 -16.64 -7.44
C THR A 276 17.24 -17.84 -7.83
N GLY A 277 16.47 -17.72 -8.91
CA GLY A 277 15.73 -18.85 -9.49
C GLY A 277 16.30 -19.23 -10.86
N PRO A 278 15.84 -20.35 -11.45
CA PRO A 278 15.50 -20.30 -12.86
C PRO A 278 14.19 -19.52 -12.98
N TRP A 279 14.25 -18.18 -12.95
CA TRP A 279 13.06 -17.35 -13.15
C TRP A 279 12.52 -17.61 -14.56
N GLN A 280 11.43 -18.36 -14.65
CA GLN A 280 10.70 -18.60 -15.88
C GLN A 280 9.32 -18.01 -15.68
N GLY A 281 9.00 -16.99 -16.48
CA GLY A 281 7.65 -16.41 -16.57
C GLY A 281 6.73 -17.23 -17.47
#